data_AF-A0A946AAL4-F1
#
_entry.id   AF-A0A946AAL4-F1
#
_cell.length_a   1.000
_cell.length_b   1.000
_cell.length_c   1.000
_cell.angle_alpha   90.00
_cell.angle_beta   90.00
_cell.angle_gamma   90.00
#
_symmetry.space_group_name_H-M   'P 1'
#
loop_
_entity.id
_entity.type
_entity.pdbx_description
1 polymer ?
#
loop_
_entity_poly.entity_id
_entity_poly.type
_entity_poly.pdbx_seq_one_letter_code
_entity_poly.pdbx_strand_id
1 'polypeptide(L)' 'GYATGLAIDCHVEGGGNEDLQAMIASVDEFRMLIPSRNTALFHWCLDHGLRVAKQMNLMSVGLYNARQGAWIPSISY' A
#
# COMPACT_ATOMS: atom_id res chain seq x y z
N GLY A 1 9.17 -8.42 -1.32
CA GLY A 1 7.74 -8.28 -0.98
C GLY A 1 6.87 -9.37 -1.60
N TYR A 2 5.72 -9.66 -1.00
CA TYR A 2 4.69 -10.61 -1.46
C TYR A 2 3.37 -9.86 -1.69
N ALA A 3 2.70 -10.12 -2.83
CA ALA A 3 1.43 -9.49 -3.20
C ALA A 3 0.45 -10.56 -3.68
N THR A 4 -0.81 -10.51 -3.23
CA THR A 4 -1.89 -11.35 -3.76
C THR A 4 -2.51 -10.83 -5.05
N GLY A 5 -2.04 -9.68 -5.53
CA GLY A 5 -2.45 -9.00 -6.77
C GLY A 5 -2.18 -7.49 -6.67
N LEU A 6 -2.57 -6.73 -7.70
CA LEU A 6 -2.27 -5.29 -7.84
C LEU A 6 -3.50 -4.36 -7.82
N ALA A 7 -4.52 -4.77 -7.08
CA ALA A 7 -5.80 -4.08 -6.97
C ALA A 7 -6.15 -3.73 -5.50
N ILE A 8 -7.22 -2.96 -5.30
CA ILE A 8 -7.61 -2.41 -4.00
C ILE A 8 -8.03 -3.50 -2.99
N ASP A 9 -8.39 -4.66 -3.50
CA ASP A 9 -8.77 -5.89 -2.79
C ASP A 9 -7.59 -6.83 -2.55
N CYS A 10 -6.39 -6.45 -3.00
CA CYS A 10 -5.18 -7.21 -2.77
C CYS A 10 -4.41 -6.68 -1.55
N HIS A 11 -3.65 -7.58 -0.94
CA HIS A 11 -2.81 -7.28 0.20
C HIS A 11 -1.34 -7.49 -0.18
N VAL A 12 -0.48 -6.58 0.28
CA VAL A 12 0.98 -6.64 0.05
C VAL A 12 1.76 -6.46 1.33
N GLU A 13 2.78 -7.29 1.51
CA GLU A 13 3.80 -7.17 2.55
C GLU A 13 5.18 -7.01 1.92
N GLY A 14 5.85 -5.91 2.24
CA GLY A 14 7.26 -5.69 1.91
C GLY A 14 8.13 -5.76 3.15
N GLY A 15 9.39 -6.20 3.00
CA GLY A 15 10.39 -6.08 4.06
C GLY A 15 10.73 -4.62 4.38
N GLY A 16 10.48 -3.72 3.43
CA GLY A 16 10.63 -2.27 3.55
C GLY A 16 9.98 -1.54 2.37
N ASN A 17 10.10 -0.20 2.35
CA ASN A 17 9.50 0.62 1.29
C ASN A 17 10.12 0.36 -0.09
N GLU A 18 11.40 0.01 -0.14
CA GLU A 18 12.13 -0.26 -1.39
C GLU A 18 11.53 -1.43 -2.17
N ASP A 19 11.12 -2.49 -1.48
CA ASP A 19 10.41 -3.63 -2.07
C ASP A 19 9.09 -3.20 -2.72
N LEU A 20 8.33 -2.33 -2.03
CA LEU A 20 7.05 -1.85 -2.53
C LEU A 20 7.23 -0.90 -3.72
N GLN A 21 8.24 -0.03 -3.66
CA GLN A 21 8.59 0.87 -4.77
C GLN A 21 9.00 0.11 -6.02
N ALA A 22 9.86 -0.90 -5.88
CA ALA A 22 10.28 -1.76 -6.99
C ALA A 22 9.10 -2.50 -7.62
N MET A 23 8.18 -3.01 -6.80
CA MET A 23 6.95 -3.64 -7.28
C MET A 23 6.06 -2.63 -8.02
N ILE A 24 5.82 -1.45 -7.46
CA ILE A 24 5.01 -0.39 -8.11
C ILE A 24 5.63 0.05 -9.43
N ALA A 25 6.95 0.13 -9.51
CA ALA A 25 7.65 0.52 -10.73
C ALA A 25 7.59 -0.56 -11.84
N SER A 26 7.31 -1.81 -11.49
CA SER A 26 7.24 -2.93 -12.44
C SER A 26 5.88 -3.12 -13.14
N VAL A 27 4.88 -2.28 -12.82
CA VAL A 27 3.49 -2.49 -13.24
C VAL A 27 2.95 -1.25 -13.97
N ASP A 28 2.23 -1.48 -15.07
CA ASP A 28 1.65 -0.38 -15.86
C ASP A 28 0.41 0.23 -15.19
N GLU A 29 -0.36 -0.58 -14.46
CA GLU A 29 -1.55 -0.14 -13.74
C GLU A 29 -1.41 -0.45 -12.24
N PHE A 30 -1.55 0.59 -11.42
CA PHE A 30 -1.44 0.49 -9.98
C PHE A 30 -2.68 1.06 -9.29
N ARG A 31 -3.42 0.21 -8.57
CA ARG A 31 -4.62 0.60 -7.83
C ARG A 31 -4.67 -0.05 -6.45
N MET A 32 -3.81 0.36 -5.52
CA MET A 32 -3.81 -0.14 -4.14
C MET A 32 -4.04 0.96 -3.09
N LEU A 33 -4.28 0.54 -1.85
CA LEU A 33 -4.43 1.41 -0.70
C LEU A 33 -3.09 1.70 -0.03
N ILE A 34 -2.50 2.85 -0.31
CA ILE A 34 -1.27 3.29 0.38
C ILE A 34 -1.63 3.88 1.76
N PRO A 35 -1.06 3.37 2.87
CA PRO A 35 -1.29 3.98 4.17
C PRO A 35 -0.69 5.39 4.22
N SER A 36 -1.52 6.40 4.49
CA SER A 36 -1.06 7.80 4.60
C SER A 36 -0.08 8.02 5.76
N ARG A 37 -0.01 7.08 6.72
CA ARG A 37 0.98 7.09 7.82
C ARG A 37 2.39 6.73 7.33
N ASN A 38 2.52 6.01 6.20
CA ASN A 38 3.79 5.75 5.56
C ASN A 38 4.10 6.91 4.60
N THR A 39 4.51 8.03 5.16
CA THR A 39 4.76 9.27 4.42
C THR A 39 5.81 9.09 3.33
N ALA A 40 6.87 8.32 3.59
CA ALA A 40 7.93 8.08 2.61
C ALA A 40 7.40 7.38 1.34
N LEU A 41 6.60 6.32 1.47
CA LEU A 41 6.00 5.64 0.31
C LEU A 41 4.96 6.53 -0.37
N PHE A 42 4.14 7.24 0.41
CA PHE A 42 3.11 8.12 -0.13
C PHE A 42 3.70 9.26 -0.96
N HIS A 43 4.75 9.92 -0.47
CA HIS A 43 5.45 10.97 -1.22
C HIS A 43 6.09 10.43 -2.49
N TRP A 44 6.77 9.28 -2.41
CA TRP A 44 7.37 8.64 -3.59
C TRP A 44 6.33 8.36 -4.68
N CYS A 45 5.13 7.90 -4.32
CA CYS A 45 4.04 7.70 -5.27
C CYS A 45 3.65 9.00 -5.98
N LEU A 46 3.53 10.10 -5.24
CA LEU A 46 3.20 11.41 -5.82
C LEU A 46 4.30 11.92 -6.75
N ASP A 47 5.57 11.72 -6.38
CA ASP A 47 6.72 12.08 -7.21
C ASP A 47 6.78 11.28 -8.52
N HIS A 48 6.26 10.04 -8.52
CA HIS A 48 6.18 9.18 -9.71
C HIS A 48 4.88 9.38 -10.51
N GLY A 49 4.13 10.45 -10.25
CA GLY A 49 2.94 10.82 -11.02
C GLY A 49 1.66 10.04 -10.67
N LEU A 50 1.69 9.20 -9.63
CA LEU A 50 0.49 8.56 -9.12
C LEU A 50 -0.40 9.59 -8.43
N ARG A 51 -1.71 9.43 -8.58
CA ARG A 51 -2.71 10.34 -8.01
C ARG A 51 -3.59 9.64 -7.00
N VAL A 52 -3.95 10.35 -5.94
CA VAL A 52 -4.91 9.86 -4.96
C VAL A 52 -6.30 9.81 -5.58
N ALA A 53 -6.81 8.61 -5.82
CA ALA A 53 -8.18 8.43 -6.33
C ALA A 53 -9.24 8.59 -5.22
N LYS A 54 -8.97 8.06 -4.02
CA LYS A 54 -9.88 8.13 -2.87
C LYS A 54 -9.10 7.96 -1.57
N GLN A 55 -9.38 8.79 -0.58
CA GLN A 55 -8.90 8.59 0.79
C GLN A 55 -9.88 7.71 1.56
N MET A 56 -9.36 6.73 2.29
CA MET A 56 -10.17 5.83 3.13
C MET A 56 -9.52 5.66 4.50
N ASN A 57 -10.34 5.52 5.54
CA ASN A 57 -9.86 5.25 6.89
C ASN A 57 -9.90 3.74 7.13
N LEU A 58 -8.73 3.17 7.46
CA LEU A 58 -8.66 1.78 7.89
C LEU A 58 -9.32 1.65 9.27
N MET A 59 -10.30 0.76 9.36
CA MET A 59 -10.94 0.37 10.62
C MET A 59 -10.69 -1.11 10.87
N SER A 60 -10.24 -1.43 12.08
CA SER A 60 -10.10 -2.81 12.55
C SER A 60 -11.18 -3.12 13.58
N VAL A 61 -11.80 -4.31 13.48
CA VAL A 61 -12.65 -4.83 14.55
C VAL A 61 -11.78 -5.63 15.51
N GLY A 62 -11.70 -5.23 16.78
CA GLY A 62 -10.90 -5.90 17.82
C GLY A 62 -9.48 -5.31 17.99
N LEU A 63 -8.52 -6.14 18.42
CA LEU A 63 -7.14 -5.75 18.71
C LEU A 63 -6.39 -5.34 17.43
N TYR A 64 -6.09 -4.05 17.29
CA TYR A 64 -5.22 -3.54 16.23
C TYR A 64 -3.75 -3.70 16.63
N ASN A 65 -3.07 -4.65 16.02
CA ASN A 65 -1.61 -4.70 16.04
C ASN A 65 -1.08 -3.89 14.86
N ALA A 66 -0.43 -2.76 15.13
CA ALA A 66 0.35 -2.06 14.13
C ALA A 66 1.44 -3.01 13.63
N ARG A 67 1.32 -3.50 12.39
CA ARG A 67 2.33 -4.40 11.81
C ARG A 67 3.65 -3.65 11.68
N GLN A 68 4.74 -4.29 12.09
CA GLN A 68 6.09 -3.77 11.85
C GLN A 68 6.46 -4.05 10.38
N GLY A 69 6.67 -3.00 9.58
CA GLY A 69 7.06 -3.11 8.18
C GLY A 69 6.18 -2.31 7.20
N ALA A 70 6.50 -2.43 5.91
CA ALA A 70 5.78 -1.75 4.85
C ALA A 70 4.58 -2.61 4.41
N TRP A 71 3.40 -2.24 4.89
CA TRP A 71 2.17 -3.02 4.73
C TRP A 71 1.10 -2.23 3.97
N ILE A 72 0.45 -2.86 2.99
CA ILE A 72 -0.64 -2.27 2.20
C ILE A 72 -1.95 -3.01 2.55
N PRO A 73 -2.98 -2.32 3.10
CA PRO A 73 -4.28 -2.91 3.37
C PRO A 73 -5.04 -3.31 2.10
N SER A 74 -5.85 -4.36 2.22
CA SER A 74 -6.92 -4.69 1.26
C SER A 74 -8.25 -4.09 1.73
N ILE A 75 -9.13 -3.74 0.77
CA ILE A 75 -10.55 -3.42 1.05
C ILE A 75 -11.40 -4.68 1.31
N SER A 76 -10.93 -5.83 0.84
CA SER A 76 -11.55 -7.13 1.06
C SER A 76 -10.99 -7.78 2.31
N TYR A 77 -11.85 -8.51 3.03
CA TYR A 77 -11.57 -9.08 4.35
C TYR A 77 -10.51 -10.19 4.32
#